data_AF-A0A1Y3LAX3-F1
#
_entry.id   AF-A0A1Y3LAX3-F1
#
_cell.length_a   1.000
_cell.length_b   1.000
_cell.length_c   1.000
_cell.angle_alpha   90.00
_cell.angle_beta   90.00
_cell.angle_gamma   90.00
#
_symmetry.space_group_name_H-M   'P 1'
#
loop_
_entity.id
_entity.type
_entity.pdbx_description
1 polymer ?
#
loop_
_entity_poly.entity_id
_entity_poly.type
_entity_poly.pdbx_seq_one_letter_code
_entity_poly.pdbx_strand_id
1 'polypeptide(L)'
;MLIIDCMSVSLTGCGVEARFLLEAMACRALRDGADTIPGNAKAMAKWLHVSERMVSGALVELVSCGAICRLSRGVGRGRPAVTYRIDAAEVALLAEKKSSYREHAKLLERLFSGDDLTVEMLGAVSKTEAKSAALSKVGSPAPPGARGRLSASNRLLLGTLLVRADSFGQVTGVSNLELIRLTGLDAESLKHRLKRLLAVGLIRTYVPGASSSVFRAGKISSTYFLNLNHPAFGLKRNCAVVVHRLGWEDERRVSHEESLWRDVLRVSKHGSGVRTETPLAVIRFLAGQRGVVFRLLQFMLLQYASELLARHWRELGTKGFVDGGWVRERIEGALRKSSMPEGGQDDADKDWKAIIRYFHGEVLKIARDYRSRFGQADWIEFDSGGLSILPVLQGTGYSIITVLLRPPPEWLSECTVLLEERPGVVNPESYSGEADMDLVTRIHYGLASYPAKRLLMK
;
A
#
# COMPACT_ATOMS: atom_id res chain seq x y z
N MET A 1 -14.42 8.24 0.95
CA MET A 1 -13.81 9.06 2.01
C MET A 1 -14.01 8.24 3.23
N LEU A 2 -13.13 8.34 4.21
CA LEU A 2 -13.56 8.00 5.55
C LEU A 2 -14.28 9.24 6.11
N ILE A 3 -15.41 9.05 6.77
CA ILE A 3 -16.10 10.06 7.56
C ILE A 3 -15.19 10.68 8.60
N ILE A 4 -14.25 9.91 9.13
CA ILE A 4 -13.23 10.44 10.03
C ILE A 4 -12.32 11.47 9.34
N ASP A 5 -12.21 11.50 8.00
CA ASP A 5 -11.49 12.57 7.30
C ASP A 5 -12.28 13.88 7.37
N CYS A 6 -13.60 13.84 7.17
CA CYS A 6 -14.50 15.01 7.28
C CYS A 6 -14.65 15.50 8.71
N MET A 7 -14.77 14.57 9.65
CA MET A 7 -15.00 14.87 11.06
C MET A 7 -13.70 14.89 11.86
N SER A 8 -12.52 14.95 11.21
CA SER A 8 -11.22 14.83 11.91
C SER A 8 -11.00 15.92 12.97
N VAL A 9 -11.65 17.08 12.81
CA VAL A 9 -11.66 18.17 13.80
C VAL A 9 -12.65 17.88 14.94
N SER A 10 -13.86 17.44 14.64
CA SER A 10 -14.90 17.12 15.64
C SER A 10 -14.59 15.85 16.46
N LEU A 11 -13.72 14.98 15.95
CA LEU A 11 -13.30 13.73 16.60
C LEU A 11 -12.01 13.89 17.44
N THR A 12 -11.59 15.11 17.73
CA THR A 12 -10.48 15.36 18.67
C THR A 12 -10.82 14.80 20.05
N GLY A 13 -10.05 13.80 20.51
CA GLY A 13 -10.27 13.12 21.78
C GLY A 13 -11.00 11.77 21.70
N CYS A 14 -11.60 11.42 20.55
CA CYS A 14 -12.19 10.10 20.36
C CYS A 14 -11.11 9.04 20.09
N GLY A 15 -11.20 7.92 20.78
CA GLY A 15 -10.34 6.76 20.57
C GLY A 15 -10.60 6.05 19.24
N VAL A 16 -9.71 5.11 18.91
CA VAL A 16 -9.76 4.29 17.70
C VAL A 16 -11.07 3.50 17.56
N GLU A 17 -11.64 3.05 18.68
CA GLU A 17 -12.86 2.22 18.68
C GLU A 17 -14.11 3.06 18.35
N ALA A 18 -14.20 4.27 18.90
CA ALA A 18 -15.24 5.24 18.57
C ALA A 18 -15.21 5.61 17.08
N ARG A 19 -14.02 5.90 16.56
CA ARG A 19 -13.82 6.23 15.13
C ARG A 19 -14.18 5.07 14.20
N PHE A 20 -13.83 3.83 14.57
CA PHE A 20 -14.25 2.64 13.83
C PHE A 20 -15.78 2.47 13.83
N LEU A 21 -16.41 2.65 14.99
CA LEU A 21 -17.86 2.50 15.11
C LEU A 21 -18.60 3.54 14.27
N LEU A 22 -18.14 4.80 14.27
CA LEU A 22 -18.70 5.86 13.44
C LEU A 22 -18.66 5.50 11.95
N GLU A 23 -17.53 4.99 11.46
CA GLU A 23 -17.43 4.56 10.06
C GLU A 23 -18.38 3.42 9.71
N ALA A 24 -18.43 2.40 10.56
CA ALA A 24 -19.35 1.30 10.36
C ALA A 24 -20.81 1.77 10.32
N MET A 25 -21.20 2.59 11.30
CA MET A 25 -22.53 3.17 11.42
C MET A 25 -22.94 3.91 10.15
N ALA A 26 -22.04 4.70 9.59
CA ALA A 26 -22.38 5.51 8.45
C ALA A 26 -22.26 4.80 7.10
N CYS A 27 -21.31 3.87 6.94
CA CYS A 27 -21.30 2.93 5.81
C CYS A 27 -22.65 2.21 5.73
N ARG A 28 -23.20 1.82 6.90
CA ARG A 28 -24.54 1.25 6.99
C ARG A 28 -25.63 2.25 6.64
N ALA A 29 -25.63 3.45 7.21
CA ALA A 29 -26.63 4.48 6.90
C ALA A 29 -26.69 4.81 5.40
N LEU A 30 -25.52 4.95 4.76
CA LEU A 30 -25.38 5.23 3.33
C LEU A 30 -25.84 4.08 2.43
N ARG A 31 -25.85 2.83 2.92
CA ARG A 31 -26.30 1.66 2.18
C ARG A 31 -27.80 1.42 2.38
N ASP A 32 -28.25 1.49 3.63
CA ASP A 32 -29.62 1.19 4.02
C ASP A 32 -30.57 2.38 3.76
N GLY A 33 -30.04 3.57 3.44
CA GLY A 33 -30.82 4.80 3.23
C GLY A 33 -31.54 5.27 4.49
N ALA A 34 -31.06 4.84 5.67
CA ALA A 34 -31.71 5.05 6.95
C ALA A 34 -30.93 6.07 7.80
N ASP A 35 -31.61 7.14 8.19
CA ASP A 35 -31.03 8.21 9.01
C ASP A 35 -30.80 7.80 10.47
N THR A 36 -31.42 6.71 10.91
CA THR A 36 -31.35 6.24 12.30
C THR A 36 -30.85 4.81 12.40
N ILE A 37 -29.93 4.59 13.34
CA ILE A 37 -29.31 3.29 13.57
C ILE A 37 -29.85 2.73 14.91
N PRO A 38 -30.30 1.46 14.95
CA PRO A 38 -30.83 0.86 16.18
C PRO A 38 -29.80 0.89 17.31
N GLY A 39 -30.15 1.42 18.48
CA GLY A 39 -29.21 1.65 19.60
C GLY A 39 -28.92 0.45 20.48
N ASN A 40 -29.12 -0.77 19.98
CA ASN A 40 -28.81 -1.99 20.72
C ASN A 40 -27.31 -2.32 20.59
N ALA A 41 -26.51 -1.96 21.60
CA ALA A 41 -25.08 -2.22 21.64
C ALA A 41 -24.73 -3.71 21.44
N LYS A 42 -25.54 -4.62 21.98
CA LYS A 42 -25.39 -6.07 21.78
C LYS A 42 -25.60 -6.49 20.33
N ALA A 43 -26.60 -5.90 19.65
CA ALA A 43 -26.84 -6.17 18.23
C ALA A 43 -25.71 -5.62 17.35
N MET A 44 -25.23 -4.41 17.63
CA MET A 44 -24.07 -3.82 16.94
C MET A 44 -22.79 -4.63 17.16
N ALA A 45 -22.53 -5.06 18.39
CA ALA A 45 -21.37 -5.88 18.72
C ALA A 45 -21.40 -7.23 17.99
N LYS A 46 -22.58 -7.86 17.92
CA LYS A 46 -22.80 -9.08 17.14
C LYS A 46 -22.57 -8.84 15.64
N TRP A 47 -23.12 -7.75 15.11
CA TRP A 47 -22.97 -7.37 13.70
C TRP A 47 -21.52 -7.13 13.31
N LEU A 48 -20.76 -6.38 14.10
CA LEU A 48 -19.36 -6.03 13.78
C LEU A 48 -18.34 -7.05 14.26
N HIS A 49 -18.79 -8.13 14.91
CA HIS A 49 -17.93 -9.13 15.53
C HIS A 49 -16.92 -8.54 16.55
N VAL A 50 -17.39 -7.60 17.37
CA VAL A 50 -16.61 -6.92 18.42
C VAL A 50 -17.24 -7.14 19.80
N SER A 51 -16.59 -6.67 20.86
CA SER A 51 -17.15 -6.79 22.21
C SER A 51 -18.24 -5.73 22.47
N GLU A 52 -19.28 -6.09 23.22
CA GLU A 52 -20.34 -5.15 23.62
C GLU A 52 -19.78 -4.00 24.48
N ARG A 53 -18.74 -4.28 25.27
CA ARG A 53 -18.02 -3.27 26.06
C ARG A 53 -17.38 -2.20 25.18
N MET A 54 -16.73 -2.61 24.09
CA MET A 54 -16.14 -1.67 23.12
C MET A 54 -17.24 -0.79 22.50
N VAL A 55 -18.34 -1.39 22.03
CA VAL A 55 -19.43 -0.63 21.39
C VAL A 55 -20.05 0.36 22.37
N SER A 56 -20.29 -0.06 23.61
CA SER A 56 -20.89 0.81 24.63
C SER A 56 -19.98 1.99 24.96
N GLY A 57 -18.66 1.77 25.12
CA GLY A 57 -17.69 2.84 25.34
C GLY A 57 -17.59 3.80 24.15
N ALA A 58 -17.48 3.24 22.94
CA ALA A 58 -17.44 4.00 21.69
C ALA A 58 -18.66 4.91 21.50
N LEU A 59 -19.88 4.43 21.80
CA LEU A 59 -21.10 5.23 21.74
C LEU A 59 -21.09 6.40 22.73
N VAL A 60 -20.56 6.19 23.95
CA VAL A 60 -20.44 7.26 24.95
C VAL A 60 -19.47 8.34 24.46
N GLU A 61 -18.32 7.95 23.92
CA GLU A 61 -17.35 8.89 23.34
C GLU A 61 -17.96 9.70 22.18
N LEU A 62 -18.62 9.02 21.23
CA LEU A 62 -19.22 9.68 20.06
C LEU A 62 -20.37 10.62 20.42
N VAL A 63 -21.15 10.32 21.45
CA VAL A 63 -22.18 11.23 21.96
C VAL A 63 -21.53 12.43 22.67
N SER A 64 -20.47 12.18 23.44
CA SER A 64 -19.79 13.24 24.22
C SER A 64 -19.10 14.27 23.32
N CYS A 65 -18.58 13.86 22.17
CA CYS A 65 -18.00 14.77 21.18
C CYS A 65 -19.02 15.33 20.17
N GLY A 66 -20.31 14.97 20.30
CA GLY A 66 -21.38 15.45 19.41
C GLY A 66 -21.38 14.84 18.01
N ALA A 67 -20.55 13.83 17.72
CA ALA A 67 -20.54 13.16 16.41
C ALA A 67 -21.83 12.38 16.12
N ILE A 68 -22.50 11.89 17.18
CA ILE A 68 -23.81 11.24 17.08
C ILE A 68 -24.77 11.77 18.14
N CYS A 69 -26.05 11.85 17.80
CA CYS A 69 -27.12 12.16 18.73
C CYS A 69 -27.79 10.88 19.23
N ARG A 70 -27.94 10.74 20.55
CA ARG A 70 -28.74 9.68 21.16
C ARG A 70 -30.22 10.11 21.21
N LEU A 71 -31.07 9.38 20.52
CA LEU A 71 -32.52 9.59 20.50
C LEU A 71 -33.20 8.53 21.36
N SER A 72 -34.06 8.95 22.28
CA SER A 72 -34.89 8.07 23.10
C SER A 72 -36.34 8.24 22.68
N ARG A 73 -36.96 7.20 22.08
CA ARG A 73 -38.41 7.20 21.84
C ARG A 73 -39.09 6.62 23.08
N GLY A 74 -39.74 7.47 23.85
CA GLY A 74 -40.65 7.06 24.92
C GLY A 74 -42.02 6.76 24.33
N VAL A 75 -42.38 5.48 24.18
CA VAL A 75 -43.76 5.08 23.87
C VAL A 75 -44.07 3.79 24.65
N GLY A 76 -44.80 3.92 25.77
CA GLY A 76 -45.43 2.79 26.47
C GLY A 76 -44.61 2.06 27.56
N ARG A 77 -45.27 1.10 28.23
CA ARG A 77 -44.70 0.24 29.29
C ARG A 77 -43.53 -0.58 28.74
N GLY A 78 -42.30 -0.18 29.09
CA GLY A 78 -41.06 -0.86 28.71
C GLY A 78 -39.86 0.08 28.78
N ARG A 79 -38.64 -0.47 28.67
CA ARG A 79 -37.41 0.35 28.56
C ARG A 79 -37.42 1.09 27.21
N PRO A 80 -37.18 2.41 27.16
CA PRO A 80 -37.27 3.19 25.92
C PRO A 80 -36.36 2.64 24.82
N ALA A 81 -36.87 2.59 23.59
CA ALA A 81 -36.06 2.23 22.43
C ALA A 81 -35.06 3.34 22.14
N VAL A 82 -33.78 3.04 22.29
CA VAL A 82 -32.68 3.96 21.98
C VAL A 82 -32.32 3.81 20.50
N THR A 83 -32.18 4.93 19.80
CA THR A 83 -31.64 4.99 18.44
C THR A 83 -30.55 6.06 18.39
N TYR A 84 -29.60 5.90 17.47
CA TYR A 84 -28.55 6.88 17.24
C TYR A 84 -28.71 7.46 15.85
N ARG A 85 -28.45 8.76 15.73
CA ARG A 85 -28.44 9.49 14.47
C ARG A 85 -27.11 10.18 14.31
N ILE A 86 -26.48 10.03 13.15
CA ILE A 86 -25.30 10.81 12.78
C ILE A 86 -25.80 12.20 12.38
N ASP A 87 -25.04 13.25 12.68
CA ASP A 87 -25.44 14.60 12.32
C ASP A 87 -25.79 14.70 10.82
N ALA A 88 -26.98 15.23 10.51
CA ALA A 88 -27.52 15.25 9.14
C ALA A 88 -26.72 16.17 8.20
N ALA A 89 -26.10 17.23 8.72
CA ALA A 89 -25.24 18.09 7.92
C ALA A 89 -23.98 17.34 7.47
N GLU A 90 -23.42 16.51 8.36
CA GLU A 90 -22.27 15.65 8.06
C GLU A 90 -22.65 14.54 7.06
N VAL A 91 -23.81 13.90 7.23
CA VAL A 91 -24.30 12.87 6.28
C VAL A 91 -24.56 13.46 4.88
N ALA A 92 -25.11 14.68 4.79
CA ALA A 92 -25.30 15.38 3.52
C ALA A 92 -23.97 15.72 2.83
N LEU A 93 -22.99 16.23 3.59
CA LEU A 93 -21.63 16.52 3.09
C LEU A 93 -20.94 15.26 2.57
N LEU A 94 -21.21 14.11 3.19
CA LEU A 94 -20.72 12.80 2.76
C LEU A 94 -21.39 12.30 1.48
N ALA A 95 -22.69 12.54 1.32
CA ALA A 95 -23.43 12.17 0.11
C ALA A 95 -22.96 12.95 -1.11
N GLU A 96 -22.68 14.26 -0.97
CA GLU A 96 -22.13 15.11 -2.04
C GLU A 96 -20.71 14.71 -2.45
N LYS A 97 -19.86 14.37 -1.47
CA LYS A 97 -18.47 13.95 -1.70
C LYS A 97 -18.31 12.48 -2.10
N LYS A 98 -19.39 11.70 -2.13
CA LYS A 98 -19.39 10.26 -2.49
C LYS A 98 -18.83 10.00 -3.90
N SER A 99 -18.81 11.02 -4.77
CA SER A 99 -18.30 10.96 -6.15
C SER A 99 -16.80 10.72 -6.26
N SER A 100 -15.97 11.16 -5.31
CA SER A 100 -14.50 11.12 -5.44
C SER A 100 -13.81 9.84 -4.92
N TYR A 101 -14.57 8.81 -4.52
CA TYR A 101 -14.03 7.65 -3.76
C TYR A 101 -14.34 6.28 -4.36
N ARG A 102 -14.56 6.24 -5.68
CA ARG A 102 -14.95 5.01 -6.37
C ARG A 102 -13.89 3.90 -6.32
N GLU A 103 -12.59 4.24 -6.28
CA GLU A 103 -11.53 3.28 -6.59
C GLU A 103 -11.55 2.00 -5.76
N HIS A 104 -11.84 2.12 -4.45
CA HIS A 104 -11.85 0.99 -3.50
C HIS A 104 -13.16 0.90 -2.71
N ALA A 105 -14.26 1.45 -3.22
CA ALA A 105 -15.54 1.54 -2.50
C ALA A 105 -16.04 0.17 -2.02
N LYS A 106 -15.96 -0.88 -2.86
CA LYS A 106 -16.36 -2.25 -2.51
C LYS A 106 -15.52 -2.84 -1.37
N LEU A 107 -14.21 -2.56 -1.36
CA LEU A 107 -13.30 -3.02 -0.31
C LEU A 107 -13.61 -2.33 1.02
N LEU A 108 -13.85 -1.03 0.99
CA LEU A 108 -14.20 -0.22 2.16
C LEU A 108 -15.56 -0.65 2.74
N GLU A 109 -16.56 -0.83 1.88
CA GLU A 109 -17.88 -1.33 2.29
C GLU A 109 -17.74 -2.65 3.03
N ARG A 110 -16.99 -3.61 2.47
CA ARG A 110 -16.76 -4.89 3.11
C ARG A 110 -15.99 -4.78 4.42
N LEU A 111 -15.00 -3.89 4.49
CA LEU A 111 -14.17 -3.68 5.68
C LEU A 111 -14.97 -3.16 6.90
N PHE A 112 -15.93 -2.28 6.64
CA PHE A 112 -16.81 -1.67 7.66
C PHE A 112 -18.18 -2.34 7.74
N SER A 113 -18.41 -3.40 6.97
CA SER A 113 -19.58 -4.25 7.09
C SER A 113 -19.47 -5.20 8.30
N GLY A 114 -20.53 -5.98 8.49
CA GLY A 114 -20.53 -7.07 9.46
C GLY A 114 -19.84 -8.33 8.98
N ASP A 115 -19.21 -8.30 7.79
CA ASP A 115 -18.57 -9.48 7.23
C ASP A 115 -17.39 -9.93 8.12
N ASP A 116 -17.25 -11.25 8.22
CA ASP A 116 -16.18 -11.87 8.98
C ASP A 116 -14.88 -11.83 8.15
N LEU A 117 -14.08 -10.79 8.35
CA LEU A 117 -12.73 -10.68 7.77
C LEU A 117 -11.76 -11.57 8.56
N THR A 118 -11.74 -12.84 8.17
CA THR A 118 -10.75 -13.82 8.64
C THR A 118 -9.44 -13.65 7.87
N VAL A 119 -8.36 -13.55 8.63
CA VAL A 119 -6.99 -13.38 8.17
C VAL A 119 -6.10 -14.36 8.94
N GLU A 120 -5.42 -15.21 8.19
CA GLU A 120 -4.42 -16.09 8.77
C GLU A 120 -3.05 -15.41 8.72
N MET A 121 -2.20 -15.74 9.70
CA MET A 121 -0.81 -15.30 9.67
C MET A 121 -0.12 -15.97 8.48
N LEU A 122 0.65 -15.20 7.72
CA LEU A 122 1.42 -15.77 6.61
C LEU A 122 2.34 -16.86 7.14
N GLY A 123 2.19 -18.07 6.59
CA GLY A 123 3.02 -19.23 6.93
C GLY A 123 2.54 -20.01 8.15
N ALA A 124 1.36 -19.68 8.71
CA ALA A 124 0.71 -20.56 9.66
C ALA A 124 0.33 -21.87 8.96
N VAL A 125 0.79 -23.00 9.50
CA VAL A 125 0.28 -24.31 9.10
C VAL A 125 -1.17 -24.37 9.56
N SER A 126 -2.10 -24.59 8.63
CA SER A 126 -3.52 -24.79 8.95
C SER A 126 -3.61 -25.91 9.97
N LYS A 127 -3.90 -25.58 11.23
CA LYS A 127 -4.26 -26.61 12.20
C LYS A 127 -5.57 -27.18 11.69
N THR A 128 -5.52 -28.44 11.26
CA THR A 128 -6.64 -29.26 10.80
C THR A 128 -7.88 -28.90 11.59
N GLU A 129 -8.99 -28.70 10.88
CA GLU A 129 -10.32 -28.28 11.36
C GLU A 129 -10.79 -29.08 12.59
N ALA A 130 -10.27 -28.74 13.76
CA ALA A 130 -10.87 -29.13 15.01
C ALA A 130 -11.97 -28.10 15.27
N LYS A 131 -13.21 -28.53 15.00
CA LYS A 131 -14.47 -27.98 15.52
C LYS A 131 -14.33 -27.63 17.01
N SER A 132 -13.73 -26.49 17.34
CA SER A 132 -13.73 -25.94 18.70
C SER A 132 -14.69 -24.77 18.71
N ALA A 133 -15.88 -25.12 19.18
CA ALA A 133 -17.06 -24.35 19.52
C ALA A 133 -16.84 -22.84 19.73
N ALA A 134 -17.87 -22.08 19.36
CA ALA A 134 -18.05 -20.65 19.52
C ALA A 134 -18.08 -20.14 20.99
N LEU A 135 -17.48 -20.84 21.95
CA LEU A 135 -17.55 -20.49 23.37
C LEU A 135 -16.18 -20.68 24.04
N SER A 136 -15.74 -19.68 24.80
CA SER A 136 -14.78 -19.95 25.89
C SER A 136 -15.45 -20.89 26.90
N LYS A 137 -14.68 -21.53 27.80
CA LYS A 137 -15.21 -22.30 28.95
C LYS A 137 -16.19 -21.50 29.85
N VAL A 138 -16.45 -20.21 29.55
CA VAL A 138 -17.29 -19.27 30.30
C VAL A 138 -18.23 -18.46 29.37
N GLY A 139 -18.58 -18.97 28.18
CA GLY A 139 -19.68 -18.41 27.37
C GLY A 139 -19.55 -16.96 26.88
N SER A 140 -18.37 -16.36 26.95
CA SER A 140 -18.12 -14.99 26.51
C SER A 140 -17.59 -14.94 25.07
N PRO A 141 -17.92 -13.92 24.25
CA PRO A 141 -17.35 -13.74 22.93
C PRO A 141 -15.82 -13.69 23.01
N ALA A 142 -15.15 -14.40 22.10
CA ALA A 142 -13.68 -14.42 22.05
C ALA A 142 -13.13 -12.98 21.90
N PRO A 143 -11.98 -12.66 22.53
CA PRO A 143 -11.45 -11.30 22.54
C PRO A 143 -11.14 -10.76 21.13
N PRO A 144 -11.15 -9.43 20.93
CA PRO A 144 -10.82 -8.80 19.65
C PRO A 144 -9.46 -9.28 19.13
N GLY A 145 -9.45 -9.91 17.96
CA GLY A 145 -8.23 -10.46 17.34
C GLY A 145 -7.94 -11.94 17.63
N ALA A 146 -8.79 -12.64 18.36
CA ALA A 146 -8.79 -14.11 18.45
C ALA A 146 -9.37 -14.74 17.16
N ARG A 147 -8.95 -15.97 16.85
CA ARG A 147 -9.42 -16.78 15.69
C ARG A 147 -9.11 -16.19 14.30
N GLY A 148 -7.98 -15.51 14.14
CA GLY A 148 -7.59 -14.93 12.86
C GLY A 148 -8.42 -13.71 12.45
N ARG A 149 -9.22 -13.10 13.31
CA ARG A 149 -10.01 -11.92 12.91
C ARG A 149 -9.20 -10.62 12.96
N LEU A 150 -9.48 -9.69 12.05
CA LEU A 150 -9.00 -8.31 12.16
C LEU A 150 -9.77 -7.57 13.26
N SER A 151 -9.05 -6.97 14.21
CA SER A 151 -9.62 -6.08 15.22
C SER A 151 -10.17 -4.79 14.60
N ALA A 152 -11.11 -4.13 15.30
CA ALA A 152 -11.65 -2.82 14.92
C ALA A 152 -10.54 -1.81 14.55
N SER A 153 -9.48 -1.73 15.36
CA SER A 153 -8.34 -0.84 15.10
C SER A 153 -7.59 -1.18 13.81
N ASN A 154 -7.38 -2.47 13.51
CA ASN A 154 -6.72 -2.88 12.27
C ASN A 154 -7.62 -2.61 11.05
N ARG A 155 -8.93 -2.82 11.19
CA ARG A 155 -9.91 -2.51 10.14
C ARG A 155 -9.92 -1.01 9.85
N LEU A 156 -9.98 -0.15 10.88
CA LEU A 156 -9.94 1.30 10.70
C LEU A 156 -8.64 1.76 10.03
N LEU A 157 -7.48 1.25 10.49
CA LEU A 157 -6.19 1.56 9.90
C LEU A 157 -6.12 1.15 8.43
N LEU A 158 -6.56 -0.07 8.10
CA LEU A 158 -6.60 -0.54 6.72
C LEU A 158 -7.54 0.30 5.85
N GLY A 159 -8.70 0.69 6.37
CA GLY A 159 -9.63 1.58 5.66
C GLY A 159 -9.02 2.95 5.40
N THR A 160 -8.25 3.46 6.37
CA THR A 160 -7.56 4.76 6.25
C THR A 160 -6.50 4.71 5.16
N LEU A 161 -5.78 3.59 5.07
CA LEU A 161 -4.82 3.34 4.00
C LEU A 161 -5.52 3.18 2.64
N LEU A 162 -6.60 2.40 2.55
CA LEU A 162 -7.36 2.18 1.31
C LEU A 162 -7.92 3.47 0.72
N VAL A 163 -8.41 4.40 1.55
CA VAL A 163 -8.93 5.69 1.06
C VAL A 163 -7.83 6.58 0.47
N ARG A 164 -6.58 6.39 0.89
CA ARG A 164 -5.40 7.13 0.39
C ARG A 164 -4.61 6.34 -0.65
N ALA A 165 -5.07 5.15 -1.00
CA ALA A 165 -4.41 4.31 -1.98
C ALA A 165 -4.83 4.72 -3.39
N ASP A 166 -3.88 4.68 -4.32
CA ASP A 166 -4.17 4.77 -5.75
C ASP A 166 -4.95 3.54 -6.25
N SER A 167 -5.27 3.47 -7.55
CA SER A 167 -5.97 2.34 -8.16
C SER A 167 -5.26 0.99 -7.99
N PHE A 168 -3.96 0.95 -7.71
CA PHE A 168 -3.17 -0.27 -7.54
C PHE A 168 -2.95 -0.65 -6.07
N GLY A 169 -3.42 0.17 -5.13
CA GLY A 169 -3.24 -0.06 -3.70
C GLY A 169 -1.97 0.57 -3.14
N GLN A 170 -1.30 1.46 -3.88
CA GLN A 170 -0.13 2.17 -3.41
C GLN A 170 -0.54 3.40 -2.57
N VAL A 171 0.00 3.50 -1.36
CA VAL A 171 -0.22 4.61 -0.42
C VAL A 171 1.08 5.38 -0.25
N THR A 172 1.13 6.61 -0.78
CA THR A 172 2.28 7.53 -0.71
C THR A 172 1.90 8.84 -0.05
N GLY A 173 2.89 9.62 0.40
CA GLY A 173 2.67 10.96 0.96
C GLY A 173 2.06 11.01 2.37
N VAL A 174 1.65 9.87 2.94
CA VAL A 174 0.97 9.84 4.25
C VAL A 174 1.98 9.74 5.38
N SER A 175 1.96 10.72 6.29
CA SER A 175 2.85 10.71 7.45
C SER A 175 2.30 9.86 8.60
N ASN A 176 3.18 9.34 9.46
CA ASN A 176 2.74 8.64 10.69
C ASN A 176 1.89 9.55 11.59
N LEU A 177 2.19 10.86 11.63
CA LEU A 177 1.41 11.83 12.39
C LEU A 177 0.00 11.98 11.82
N GLU A 178 -0.13 11.97 10.50
CA GLU A 178 -1.43 11.99 9.83
C GLU A 178 -2.21 10.70 10.12
N LEU A 179 -1.59 9.52 10.01
CA LEU A 179 -2.22 8.25 10.36
C LEU A 179 -2.68 8.21 11.82
N ILE A 180 -1.86 8.70 12.75
CA ILE A 180 -2.22 8.85 14.18
C ILE A 180 -3.43 9.78 14.31
N ARG A 181 -3.39 10.96 13.67
CA ARG A 181 -4.47 11.95 13.71
C ARG A 181 -5.78 11.41 13.20
N LEU A 182 -5.77 10.55 12.19
CA LEU A 182 -6.97 10.00 11.55
C LEU A 182 -7.52 8.78 12.27
N THR A 183 -6.64 7.90 12.74
CA THR A 183 -7.05 6.66 13.40
C THR A 183 -7.28 6.83 14.90
N GLY A 184 -6.73 7.87 15.54
CA GLY A 184 -6.73 8.03 17.00
C GLY A 184 -5.82 7.03 17.71
N LEU A 185 -4.89 6.39 16.99
CA LEU A 185 -3.89 5.47 17.56
C LEU A 185 -2.69 6.25 18.12
N ASP A 186 -2.05 5.74 19.17
CA ASP A 186 -0.71 6.18 19.56
C ASP A 186 0.37 5.59 18.61
N ALA A 187 1.59 6.14 18.71
CA ALA A 187 2.69 5.77 17.81
C ALA A 187 3.11 4.29 17.91
N GLU A 188 3.14 3.72 19.11
CA GLU A 188 3.52 2.32 19.32
C GLU A 188 2.42 1.38 18.84
N SER A 189 1.16 1.70 19.13
CA SER A 189 0.01 0.98 18.60
C SER A 189 0.00 1.00 17.07
N LEU A 190 0.21 2.17 16.44
CA LEU A 190 0.28 2.27 14.97
C LEU A 190 1.34 1.33 14.39
N LYS A 191 2.57 1.38 14.94
CA LYS A 191 3.68 0.54 14.48
C LYS A 191 3.38 -0.96 14.65
N HIS A 192 2.79 -1.35 15.77
CA HIS A 192 2.40 -2.73 16.01
C HIS A 192 1.28 -3.20 15.05
N ARG A 193 0.29 -2.35 14.78
CA ARG A 193 -0.83 -2.65 13.87
C ARG A 193 -0.38 -2.73 12.42
N LEU A 194 0.49 -1.83 11.95
CA LEU A 194 1.12 -1.91 10.62
C LEU A 194 1.93 -3.21 10.45
N LYS A 195 2.72 -3.59 11.46
CA LYS A 195 3.42 -4.89 11.46
C LYS A 195 2.46 -6.07 11.37
N ARG A 196 1.32 -6.00 12.05
CA ARG A 196 0.28 -7.04 11.98
C ARG A 196 -0.34 -7.11 10.58
N LEU A 197 -0.66 -5.98 9.94
CA LEU A 197 -1.20 -5.95 8.58
C LEU A 197 -0.21 -6.52 7.54
N LEU A 198 1.09 -6.24 7.69
CA LEU A 198 2.16 -6.90 6.92
C LEU A 198 2.19 -8.41 7.17
N ALA A 199 2.13 -8.82 8.43
CA ALA A 199 2.28 -10.23 8.81
C ALA A 199 1.10 -11.13 8.40
N VAL A 200 -0.08 -10.54 8.17
CA VAL A 200 -1.23 -11.26 7.60
C VAL A 200 -1.37 -11.05 6.08
N GLY A 201 -0.46 -10.33 5.43
CA GLY A 201 -0.43 -10.17 3.97
C GLY A 201 -1.41 -9.15 3.38
N LEU A 202 -2.09 -8.36 4.20
CA LEU A 202 -2.95 -7.25 3.73
C LEU A 202 -2.11 -6.07 3.20
N ILE A 203 -0.87 -5.96 3.66
CA ILE A 203 0.16 -5.13 3.04
C ILE A 203 1.16 -6.09 2.40
N ARG A 204 1.35 -6.01 1.08
CA ARG A 204 2.31 -6.83 0.32
C ARG A 204 3.74 -6.46 0.72
N THR A 205 4.04 -5.17 0.63
CA THR A 205 5.38 -4.63 0.89
C THR A 205 5.33 -3.20 1.43
N TYR A 206 6.42 -2.81 2.07
CA TYR A 206 6.59 -1.54 2.74
C TYR A 206 7.97 -0.96 2.42
N VAL A 207 7.98 0.26 1.88
CA VAL A 207 9.21 1.02 1.63
C VAL A 207 9.37 2.06 2.74
N PRO A 208 10.39 1.96 3.60
CA PRO A 208 10.60 2.90 4.69
C PRO A 208 10.99 4.28 4.16
N GLY A 209 10.31 5.31 4.64
CA GLY A 209 10.70 6.70 4.42
C GLY A 209 12.01 7.06 5.13
N ALA A 210 12.64 8.15 4.69
CA ALA A 210 13.85 8.67 5.30
C ALA A 210 13.94 10.19 5.13
N SER A 211 14.75 10.81 5.99
CA SER A 211 15.18 12.20 5.81
C SER A 211 16.55 12.22 5.13
N SER A 212 16.71 13.04 4.10
CA SER A 212 17.97 13.25 3.41
C SER A 212 17.97 14.60 2.69
N SER A 213 19.15 15.22 2.61
CA SER A 213 19.38 16.46 1.86
C SER A 213 19.26 16.29 0.35
N VAL A 214 19.31 15.05 -0.16
CA VAL A 214 19.15 14.73 -1.59
C VAL A 214 17.75 15.09 -2.09
N PHE A 215 16.74 14.95 -1.25
CA PHE A 215 15.35 15.20 -1.61
C PHE A 215 14.95 16.64 -1.29
N ARG A 216 14.20 17.28 -2.20
CA ARG A 216 13.73 18.67 -2.04
C ARG A 216 12.85 18.83 -0.81
N ALA A 217 11.98 17.86 -0.55
CA ALA A 217 11.12 17.84 0.64
C ALA A 217 11.90 17.62 1.95
N GLY A 218 13.17 17.22 1.88
CA GLY A 218 14.02 16.88 3.03
C GLY A 218 13.62 15.60 3.76
N LYS A 219 12.32 15.28 3.81
CA LYS A 219 11.74 14.08 4.42
C LYS A 219 10.78 13.42 3.44
N ILE A 220 11.02 12.16 3.14
CA ILE A 220 10.14 11.30 2.35
C ILE A 220 9.34 10.41 3.29
N SER A 221 8.02 10.40 3.16
CA SER A 221 7.13 9.52 3.92
C SER A 221 7.32 8.06 3.50
N SER A 222 6.96 7.12 4.37
CA SER A 222 6.92 5.72 3.99
C SER A 222 5.85 5.44 2.93
N THR A 223 6.07 4.41 2.13
CA THR A 223 5.11 3.94 1.13
C THR A 223 4.63 2.53 1.47
N TYR A 224 3.33 2.30 1.37
CA TYR A 224 2.70 1.00 1.60
C TYR A 224 2.05 0.48 0.33
N PHE A 225 2.18 -0.82 0.07
CA PHE A 225 1.52 -1.49 -1.04
C PHE A 225 0.50 -2.46 -0.49
N LEU A 226 -0.77 -2.12 -0.62
CA LEU A 226 -1.89 -2.94 -0.13
C LEU A 226 -2.10 -4.14 -1.03
N ASN A 227 -2.54 -5.26 -0.46
CA ASN A 227 -2.96 -6.42 -1.22
C ASN A 227 -4.46 -6.34 -1.53
N LEU A 228 -4.80 -5.78 -2.69
CA LEU A 228 -6.20 -5.65 -3.12
C LEU A 228 -6.84 -6.99 -3.47
N ASN A 229 -6.04 -8.02 -3.79
CA ASN A 229 -6.51 -9.38 -4.09
C ASN A 229 -6.50 -10.28 -2.85
N HIS A 230 -6.37 -9.71 -1.65
CA HIS A 230 -6.29 -10.51 -0.43
C HIS A 230 -7.59 -11.32 -0.21
N PRO A 231 -7.51 -12.65 0.03
CA PRO A 231 -8.69 -13.51 0.15
C PRO A 231 -9.71 -13.08 1.21
N ALA A 232 -9.26 -12.40 2.28
CA ALA A 232 -10.13 -11.85 3.31
C ALA A 232 -11.18 -10.87 2.76
N PHE A 233 -10.87 -10.16 1.67
CA PHE A 233 -11.86 -9.31 1.01
C PHE A 233 -12.88 -10.10 0.20
N GLY A 234 -12.66 -11.39 -0.09
CA GLY A 234 -13.55 -12.24 -0.89
C GLY A 234 -14.02 -11.60 -2.20
N LEU A 235 -13.23 -10.67 -2.73
CA LEU A 235 -13.41 -10.03 -4.02
C LEU A 235 -12.37 -10.65 -4.94
N LYS A 236 -12.84 -11.26 -6.02
CA LYS A 236 -11.96 -11.81 -7.05
C LYS A 236 -11.61 -10.72 -8.06
N ARG A 237 -10.39 -10.76 -8.59
CA ARG A 237 -9.93 -9.97 -9.73
C ARG A 237 -10.00 -8.44 -9.54
N ASN A 238 -9.43 -7.89 -8.47
CA ASN A 238 -9.26 -6.41 -8.36
C ASN A 238 -8.09 -5.91 -9.22
N CYS A 239 -7.02 -6.69 -9.31
CA CYS A 239 -5.93 -6.50 -10.26
C CYS A 239 -5.38 -7.86 -10.72
N ALA A 240 -4.65 -7.89 -11.84
CA ALA A 240 -3.85 -9.06 -12.22
C ALA A 240 -2.38 -8.82 -11.83
N VAL A 241 -1.73 -9.83 -11.28
CA VAL A 241 -0.32 -9.82 -10.92
C VAL A 241 0.44 -10.58 -11.98
N VAL A 242 1.43 -9.94 -12.60
CA VAL A 242 2.34 -10.60 -13.54
C VAL A 242 3.75 -10.47 -13.01
N VAL A 243 4.34 -11.61 -12.67
CA VAL A 243 5.74 -11.72 -12.23
C VAL A 243 6.56 -12.16 -13.42
N HIS A 244 7.74 -11.59 -13.62
CA HIS A 244 8.72 -12.09 -14.57
C HIS A 244 9.99 -12.49 -13.82
N ARG A 245 10.48 -13.71 -14.07
CA ARG A 245 11.66 -14.29 -13.42
C ARG A 245 12.70 -14.72 -14.46
N LEU A 246 13.96 -14.38 -14.23
CA LEU A 246 15.09 -14.90 -15.01
C LEU A 246 15.50 -16.28 -14.47
N GLY A 247 15.54 -17.28 -15.35
CA GLY A 247 16.03 -18.62 -15.04
C GLY A 247 17.55 -18.76 -15.01
N TRP A 248 18.30 -17.73 -15.41
CA TRP A 248 19.76 -17.80 -15.67
C TRP A 248 20.52 -16.55 -15.19
N GLU A 249 21.85 -16.64 -15.06
CA GLU A 249 22.74 -15.55 -14.60
C GLU A 249 22.90 -14.44 -15.62
N ASP A 250 22.23 -13.32 -15.38
CA ASP A 250 22.18 -12.17 -16.29
C ASP A 250 22.64 -10.89 -15.57
N GLU A 251 23.37 -10.02 -16.26
CA GLU A 251 23.75 -8.69 -15.76
C GLU A 251 22.52 -7.82 -15.44
N ARG A 252 21.41 -8.03 -16.16
CA ARG A 252 20.09 -7.43 -15.89
C ARG A 252 19.55 -7.76 -14.50
N ARG A 253 20.19 -8.66 -13.73
CA ARG A 253 19.82 -8.97 -12.34
C ARG A 253 20.19 -7.86 -11.36
N VAL A 254 21.18 -7.00 -11.65
CA VAL A 254 21.62 -5.98 -10.69
C VAL A 254 20.65 -4.80 -10.72
N SER A 255 20.11 -4.43 -9.56
CA SER A 255 19.25 -3.24 -9.47
C SER A 255 20.06 -1.95 -9.60
N HIS A 256 19.43 -0.88 -10.10
CA HIS A 256 20.11 0.42 -10.23
C HIS A 256 20.57 0.96 -8.86
N GLU A 257 19.83 0.67 -7.79
CA GLU A 257 20.23 1.00 -6.42
C GLU A 257 21.56 0.35 -6.02
N GLU A 258 21.75 -0.94 -6.34
CA GLU A 258 22.94 -1.71 -6.00
C GLU A 258 24.12 -1.24 -6.84
N SER A 259 23.90 -0.97 -8.13
CA SER A 259 24.94 -0.43 -9.02
C SER A 259 25.42 0.95 -8.54
N LEU A 260 24.48 1.87 -8.29
CA LEU A 260 24.79 3.22 -7.78
C LEU A 260 25.51 3.18 -6.43
N TRP A 261 25.02 2.36 -5.49
CA TRP A 261 25.62 2.22 -4.18
C TRP A 261 27.05 1.67 -4.27
N ARG A 262 27.27 0.68 -5.15
CA ARG A 262 28.58 0.08 -5.39
C ARG A 262 29.56 1.09 -5.97
N ASP A 263 29.15 1.89 -6.94
CA ASP A 263 29.98 2.93 -7.56
C ASP A 263 30.36 4.03 -6.55
N VAL A 264 29.41 4.51 -5.74
CA VAL A 264 29.68 5.51 -4.69
C VAL A 264 30.67 4.97 -3.66
N LEU A 265 30.49 3.74 -3.20
CA LEU A 265 31.43 3.10 -2.27
C LEU A 265 32.81 2.89 -2.89
N ARG A 266 32.89 2.54 -4.17
CA ARG A 266 34.16 2.27 -4.86
C ARG A 266 35.00 3.54 -4.96
N VAL A 267 34.39 4.66 -5.38
CA VAL A 267 35.04 5.97 -5.46
C VAL A 267 35.42 6.50 -4.07
N SER A 268 34.55 6.32 -3.07
CA SER A 268 34.87 6.70 -1.68
C SER A 268 36.09 5.97 -1.12
N LYS A 269 36.38 4.75 -1.59
CA LYS A 269 37.51 3.93 -1.10
C LYS A 269 38.80 4.11 -1.90
N HIS A 270 38.72 4.29 -3.21
CA HIS A 270 39.88 4.25 -4.11
C HIS A 270 40.11 5.57 -4.86
N GLY A 271 39.34 6.62 -4.58
CA GLY A 271 39.45 7.94 -5.19
C GLY A 271 38.73 8.07 -6.54
N SER A 272 38.79 9.26 -7.13
CA SER A 272 38.08 9.65 -8.36
C SER A 272 38.66 9.07 -9.66
N GLY A 273 39.84 8.43 -9.62
CA GLY A 273 40.49 7.81 -10.78
C GLY A 273 39.89 6.46 -11.19
N VAL A 274 38.88 5.97 -10.48
CA VAL A 274 38.25 4.68 -10.74
C VAL A 274 37.23 4.77 -11.87
N ARG A 275 37.31 3.84 -12.82
CA ARG A 275 36.31 3.70 -13.88
C ARG A 275 34.96 3.28 -13.28
N THR A 276 33.95 4.11 -13.48
CA THR A 276 32.57 3.91 -13.03
C THR A 276 31.61 4.09 -14.20
N GLU A 277 30.47 3.41 -14.15
CA GLU A 277 29.39 3.61 -15.12
C GLU A 277 28.59 4.87 -14.78
N THR A 278 28.50 5.18 -13.49
CA THR A 278 27.84 6.36 -12.96
C THR A 278 28.70 7.62 -13.16
N PRO A 279 28.17 8.72 -13.73
CA PRO A 279 28.89 9.98 -13.84
C PRO A 279 29.38 10.53 -12.49
N LEU A 280 30.59 11.11 -12.46
CA LEU A 280 31.18 11.65 -11.23
C LEU A 280 30.30 12.69 -10.53
N ALA A 281 29.55 13.52 -11.28
CA ALA A 281 28.61 14.48 -10.70
C ALA A 281 27.53 13.80 -9.84
N VAL A 282 27.01 12.65 -10.29
CA VAL A 282 26.01 11.85 -9.54
C VAL A 282 26.65 11.20 -8.32
N ILE A 283 27.87 10.68 -8.47
CA ILE A 283 28.60 10.08 -7.34
C ILE A 283 28.86 11.12 -6.24
N ARG A 284 29.32 12.32 -6.61
CA ARG A 284 29.52 13.43 -5.68
C ARG A 284 28.21 13.85 -5.00
N PHE A 285 27.12 13.93 -5.79
CA PHE A 285 25.80 14.27 -5.28
C PHE A 285 25.28 13.29 -4.21
N LEU A 286 25.60 11.99 -4.36
CA LEU A 286 25.18 10.93 -3.45
C LEU A 286 26.23 10.56 -2.39
N ALA A 287 27.39 11.23 -2.38
CA ALA A 287 28.46 10.95 -1.45
C ALA A 287 28.00 11.13 0.01
N GLY A 288 28.39 10.19 0.88
CA GLY A 288 28.04 10.21 2.31
C GLY A 288 26.58 9.85 2.63
N GLN A 289 25.74 9.55 1.64
CA GLN A 289 24.35 9.17 1.87
C GLN A 289 24.23 7.74 2.41
N ARG A 290 23.16 7.46 3.16
CA ARG A 290 22.87 6.13 3.72
C ARG A 290 22.19 5.25 2.65
N GLY A 291 22.38 3.94 2.73
CA GLY A 291 21.77 2.98 1.78
C GLY A 291 20.23 3.09 1.63
N VAL A 292 19.51 3.58 2.64
CA VAL A 292 18.06 3.85 2.54
C VAL A 292 17.72 4.91 1.48
N VAL A 293 18.61 5.87 1.24
CA VAL A 293 18.42 6.93 0.22
C VAL A 293 18.47 6.33 -1.18
N PHE A 294 19.38 5.40 -1.43
CA PHE A 294 19.49 4.68 -2.71
C PHE A 294 18.23 3.87 -3.00
N ARG A 295 17.66 3.21 -1.98
CA ARG A 295 16.36 2.52 -2.10
C ARG A 295 15.20 3.46 -2.42
N LEU A 296 15.16 4.63 -1.79
CA LEU A 296 14.12 5.63 -2.08
C LEU A 296 14.27 6.20 -3.49
N LEU A 297 15.50 6.43 -3.96
CA LEU A 297 15.77 6.82 -5.34
C LEU A 297 15.30 5.73 -6.30
N GLN A 298 15.68 4.47 -6.06
CA GLN A 298 15.22 3.34 -6.86
C GLN A 298 13.70 3.26 -6.94
N PHE A 299 13.03 3.41 -5.80
CA PHE A 299 11.58 3.41 -5.74
C PHE A 299 10.96 4.56 -6.55
N MET A 300 11.50 5.78 -6.43
CA MET A 300 11.08 6.93 -7.23
C MET A 300 11.25 6.67 -8.74
N LEU A 301 12.39 6.09 -9.15
CA LEU A 301 12.63 5.74 -10.56
C LEU A 301 11.62 4.69 -11.06
N LEU A 302 11.29 3.67 -10.25
CA LEU A 302 10.27 2.68 -10.59
C LEU A 302 8.89 3.31 -10.76
N GLN A 303 8.51 4.29 -9.92
CA GLN A 303 7.23 4.99 -10.07
C GLN A 303 7.15 5.74 -11.42
N TYR A 304 8.19 6.49 -11.76
CA TYR A 304 8.22 7.21 -13.04
C TYR A 304 8.27 6.26 -14.24
N ALA A 305 9.01 5.15 -14.13
CA ALA A 305 9.05 4.12 -15.17
C ALA A 305 7.67 3.45 -15.33
N SER A 306 6.96 3.22 -14.23
CA SER A 306 5.61 2.68 -14.24
C SER A 306 4.62 3.58 -14.99
N GLU A 307 4.68 4.88 -14.73
CA GLU A 307 3.84 5.86 -15.42
C GLU A 307 4.20 5.99 -16.91
N LEU A 308 5.49 5.90 -17.26
CA LEU A 308 5.91 5.82 -18.66
C LEU A 308 5.37 4.57 -19.36
N LEU A 309 5.48 3.40 -18.72
CA LEU A 309 4.96 2.15 -19.26
C LEU A 309 3.45 2.22 -19.50
N ALA A 310 2.72 2.75 -18.53
CA ALA A 310 1.26 2.89 -18.63
C ALA A 310 0.81 3.81 -19.78
N ARG A 311 1.63 4.79 -20.18
CA ARG A 311 1.31 5.76 -21.25
C ARG A 311 1.89 5.41 -22.61
N HIS A 312 3.08 4.81 -22.62
CA HIS A 312 3.94 4.68 -23.80
C HIS A 312 4.37 3.23 -24.03
N TRP A 313 3.57 2.24 -23.60
CA TRP A 313 3.90 0.81 -23.73
C TRP A 313 4.38 0.43 -25.15
N ARG A 314 3.62 0.84 -26.18
CA ARG A 314 3.96 0.52 -27.59
C ARG A 314 5.25 1.18 -28.03
N GLU A 315 5.39 2.48 -27.74
CA GLU A 315 6.54 3.30 -28.15
C GLU A 315 7.84 2.82 -27.50
N LEU A 316 7.78 2.40 -26.23
CA LEU A 316 8.92 1.84 -25.49
C LEU A 316 9.45 0.54 -26.10
N GLY A 317 8.62 -0.19 -26.85
CA GLY A 317 9.04 -1.38 -27.59
C GLY A 317 9.73 -1.05 -28.93
N THR A 318 9.63 0.19 -29.38
CA THR A 318 10.29 0.67 -30.61
C THR A 318 11.54 1.47 -30.26
N LYS A 319 12.46 1.61 -31.22
CA LYS A 319 13.61 2.54 -31.09
C LYS A 319 13.19 4.01 -31.25
N GLY A 320 11.88 4.30 -31.28
CA GLY A 320 11.32 5.62 -31.47
C GLY A 320 11.55 6.56 -30.28
N PHE A 321 11.21 7.83 -30.52
CA PHE A 321 11.16 8.85 -29.47
C PHE A 321 10.01 8.54 -28.52
N VAL A 322 10.26 8.68 -27.21
CA VAL A 322 9.25 8.56 -26.16
C VAL A 322 9.14 9.93 -25.50
N ASP A 323 7.92 10.49 -25.47
CA ASP A 323 7.69 11.77 -24.80
C ASP A 323 7.76 11.61 -23.27
N GLY A 324 8.96 11.83 -22.74
CA GLY A 324 9.27 11.76 -21.32
C GLY A 324 9.66 13.11 -20.74
N GLY A 325 9.25 14.23 -21.33
CA GLY A 325 9.62 15.58 -20.86
C GLY A 325 9.20 15.81 -19.40
N TRP A 326 7.97 15.43 -19.06
CA TRP A 326 7.40 15.53 -17.71
C TRP A 326 8.18 14.72 -16.65
N VAL A 327 8.87 13.63 -17.05
CA VAL A 327 9.69 12.84 -16.13
C VAL A 327 10.85 13.68 -15.61
N ARG A 328 11.45 14.49 -16.49
CA ARG A 328 12.52 15.41 -16.11
C ARG A 328 12.04 16.40 -15.06
N GLU A 329 10.90 17.04 -15.31
CA GLU A 329 10.30 18.02 -14.39
C GLU A 329 10.00 17.41 -13.01
N ARG A 330 9.51 16.16 -12.98
CA ARG A 330 9.29 15.45 -11.72
C ARG A 330 10.57 15.12 -10.97
N ILE A 331 11.61 14.66 -11.66
CA ILE A 331 12.92 14.41 -11.04
C ILE A 331 13.48 15.72 -10.48
N GLU A 332 13.41 16.82 -11.25
CA GLU A 332 13.83 18.14 -10.79
C GLU A 332 13.03 18.60 -9.57
N GLY A 333 11.72 18.39 -9.55
CA GLY A 333 10.84 18.68 -8.42
C GLY A 333 11.12 17.83 -7.17
N ALA A 334 11.55 16.59 -7.35
CA ALA A 334 11.81 15.66 -6.25
C ALA A 334 13.20 15.85 -5.61
N LEU A 335 14.21 16.18 -6.42
CA LEU A 335 15.61 16.32 -5.97
C LEU A 335 15.94 17.76 -5.57
N ARG A 336 16.85 17.91 -4.61
CA ARG A 336 17.37 19.19 -4.18
C ARG A 336 18.66 19.51 -4.93
N LYS A 337 18.70 20.64 -5.63
CA LYS A 337 19.94 21.18 -6.19
C LYS A 337 20.89 21.60 -5.06
N SER A 338 22.14 21.15 -5.10
CA SER A 338 23.15 21.57 -4.13
C SER A 338 23.36 23.08 -4.25
N SER A 339 23.35 23.79 -3.12
CA SER A 339 23.57 25.24 -3.07
C SER A 339 25.05 25.63 -3.08
N MET A 340 25.97 24.66 -3.05
CA MET A 340 27.41 24.91 -2.91
C MET A 340 28.22 24.06 -3.89
N PRO A 341 28.79 24.65 -4.94
CA PRO A 341 29.99 24.13 -5.58
C PRO A 341 31.22 24.93 -5.14
N GLU A 342 32.33 24.23 -4.93
CA GLU A 342 33.67 24.83 -4.77
C GLU A 342 34.19 25.46 -6.10
N GLY A 343 33.45 25.34 -7.21
CA GLY A 343 33.87 25.68 -8.58
C GLY A 343 33.04 26.73 -9.32
N GLY A 344 32.22 27.53 -8.62
CA GLY A 344 31.39 28.58 -9.25
C GLY A 344 30.05 28.08 -9.83
N GLN A 345 29.17 29.03 -10.16
CA GLN A 345 27.76 28.77 -10.48
C GLN A 345 27.57 27.96 -11.77
N ASP A 346 28.36 28.22 -12.81
CA ASP A 346 28.24 27.56 -14.11
C ASP A 346 28.56 26.06 -14.06
N ASP A 347 29.53 25.66 -13.25
CA ASP A 347 29.89 24.25 -13.10
C ASP A 347 28.87 23.47 -12.26
N ALA A 348 28.27 24.10 -11.24
CA ALA A 348 27.11 23.52 -10.55
C ALA A 348 25.91 23.33 -11.49
N ASP A 349 25.68 24.25 -12.41
CA ASP A 349 24.58 24.15 -13.37
C ASP A 349 24.80 23.02 -14.37
N LYS A 350 26.05 22.82 -14.83
CA LYS A 350 26.43 21.68 -15.67
C LYS A 350 26.28 20.36 -14.93
N ASP A 351 26.80 20.27 -13.70
CA ASP A 351 26.69 19.07 -12.86
C ASP A 351 25.24 18.73 -12.57
N TRP A 352 24.41 19.73 -12.24
CA TRP A 352 22.99 19.54 -12.02
C TRP A 352 22.27 19.00 -13.26
N LYS A 353 22.52 19.58 -14.43
CA LYS A 353 21.97 19.06 -15.71
C LYS A 353 22.44 17.63 -15.96
N ALA A 354 23.68 17.29 -15.63
CA ALA A 354 24.20 15.94 -15.77
C ALA A 354 23.49 14.94 -14.84
N ILE A 355 23.22 15.33 -13.58
CA ILE A 355 22.49 14.52 -12.59
C ILE A 355 21.06 14.24 -13.06
N ILE A 356 20.34 15.28 -13.47
CA ILE A 356 18.96 15.14 -13.95
C ILE A 356 18.90 14.28 -15.21
N ARG A 357 19.81 14.50 -16.17
CA ARG A 357 19.92 13.68 -17.39
C ARG A 357 20.21 12.22 -17.07
N TYR A 358 21.07 11.95 -16.08
CA TYR A 358 21.38 10.59 -15.65
C TYR A 358 20.12 9.89 -15.15
N PHE A 359 19.45 10.44 -14.12
CA PHE A 359 18.26 9.81 -13.55
C PHE A 359 17.11 9.69 -14.56
N HIS A 360 16.94 10.68 -15.45
CA HIS A 360 15.99 10.59 -16.54
C HIS A 360 16.31 9.42 -17.49
N GLY A 361 17.58 9.24 -17.84
CA GLY A 361 18.06 8.10 -18.61
C GLY A 361 17.80 6.77 -17.91
N GLU A 362 18.02 6.69 -16.58
CA GLU A 362 17.75 5.48 -15.80
C GLU A 362 16.27 5.11 -15.80
N VAL A 363 15.36 6.09 -15.66
CA VAL A 363 13.91 5.84 -15.78
C VAL A 363 13.56 5.22 -17.15
N LEU A 364 14.13 5.76 -18.24
CA LEU A 364 13.91 5.22 -19.58
C LEU A 364 14.49 3.82 -19.76
N LYS A 365 15.66 3.54 -19.19
CA LYS A 365 16.27 2.20 -19.19
C LYS A 365 15.38 1.19 -18.45
N ILE A 366 14.91 1.53 -17.25
CA ILE A 366 13.98 0.69 -16.47
C ILE A 366 12.71 0.41 -17.28
N ALA A 367 12.08 1.45 -17.82
CA ALA A 367 10.84 1.29 -18.59
C ALA A 367 11.05 0.40 -19.83
N ARG A 368 12.16 0.57 -20.55
CA ARG A 368 12.49 -0.28 -21.71
C ARG A 368 12.81 -1.72 -21.31
N ASP A 369 13.52 -1.95 -20.21
CA ASP A 369 13.80 -3.31 -19.74
C ASP A 369 12.51 -4.03 -19.35
N TYR A 370 11.64 -3.39 -18.57
CA TYR A 370 10.33 -3.93 -18.22
C TYR A 370 9.49 -4.20 -19.47
N ARG A 371 9.46 -3.26 -20.43
CA ARG A 371 8.76 -3.45 -21.71
C ARG A 371 9.31 -4.61 -22.52
N SER A 372 10.63 -4.77 -22.56
CA SER A 372 11.29 -5.87 -23.26
C SER A 372 10.98 -7.21 -22.60
N ARG A 373 10.95 -7.25 -21.27
CA ARG A 373 10.76 -8.49 -20.49
C ARG A 373 9.33 -8.98 -20.54
N PHE A 374 8.39 -8.15 -20.09
CA PHE A 374 6.96 -8.47 -20.14
C PHE A 374 6.42 -8.54 -21.57
N GLY A 375 7.04 -7.80 -22.50
CA GLY A 375 6.72 -7.83 -23.93
C GLY A 375 6.95 -9.15 -24.64
N GLN A 376 7.66 -10.09 -24.03
CA GLN A 376 7.81 -11.46 -24.55
C GLN A 376 6.49 -12.24 -24.48
N ALA A 377 5.58 -11.86 -23.58
CA ALA A 377 4.22 -12.39 -23.51
C ALA A 377 3.29 -11.51 -24.37
N ASP A 378 3.39 -11.64 -25.69
CA ASP A 378 2.61 -10.89 -26.68
C ASP A 378 1.09 -11.11 -26.58
N TRP A 379 0.68 -12.24 -26.02
CA TRP A 379 -0.71 -12.59 -25.71
C TRP A 379 -1.30 -11.86 -24.49
N ILE A 380 -0.49 -11.07 -23.76
CA ILE A 380 -0.96 -10.19 -22.69
C ILE A 380 -0.99 -8.76 -23.22
N GLU A 381 -2.17 -8.15 -23.20
CA GLU A 381 -2.33 -6.74 -23.53
C GLU A 381 -1.96 -5.85 -22.34
N PHE A 382 -0.79 -5.24 -22.40
CA PHE A 382 -0.29 -4.31 -21.38
C PHE A 382 -0.58 -2.84 -21.71
N ASP A 383 -1.12 -2.55 -22.90
CA ASP A 383 -1.42 -1.20 -23.41
C ASP A 383 -2.89 -0.77 -23.22
N SER A 384 -3.79 -1.73 -23.04
CA SER A 384 -5.24 -1.51 -22.88
C SER A 384 -5.67 -1.22 -21.44
N GLY A 385 -4.76 -1.32 -20.47
CA GLY A 385 -5.01 -1.08 -19.05
C GLY A 385 -3.92 -0.28 -18.34
N GLY A 386 -4.23 0.26 -17.17
CA GLY A 386 -3.23 0.84 -16.30
C GLY A 386 -2.23 -0.23 -15.81
N LEU A 387 -0.96 0.17 -15.69
CA LEU A 387 0.13 -0.67 -15.22
C LEU A 387 0.85 -0.03 -14.03
N SER A 388 1.09 -0.83 -12.99
CA SER A 388 1.93 -0.44 -11.84
C SER A 388 3.08 -1.39 -11.59
N ILE A 389 4.31 -0.89 -11.53
CA ILE A 389 5.45 -1.68 -11.05
C ILE A 389 5.38 -1.85 -9.53
N LEU A 390 5.60 -3.08 -9.04
CA LEU A 390 5.83 -3.34 -7.61
C LEU A 390 7.33 -3.32 -7.29
N PRO A 391 7.75 -2.70 -6.17
CA PRO A 391 9.15 -2.66 -5.79
C PRO A 391 9.63 -4.07 -5.43
N VAL A 392 10.82 -4.41 -5.92
CA VAL A 392 11.41 -5.73 -5.74
C VAL A 392 11.95 -5.91 -4.32
N LEU A 393 11.95 -7.15 -3.82
CA LEU A 393 12.53 -7.50 -2.53
C LEU A 393 14.06 -7.32 -2.55
N GLN A 394 14.60 -6.75 -1.48
CA GLN A 394 16.04 -6.54 -1.30
C GLN A 394 16.84 -7.85 -1.52
N GLY A 395 17.88 -7.79 -2.35
CA GLY A 395 18.79 -8.91 -2.61
C GLY A 395 18.40 -9.82 -3.78
N THR A 396 17.21 -9.64 -4.37
CA THR A 396 16.84 -10.32 -5.63
C THR A 396 17.11 -9.44 -6.87
N GLY A 397 17.39 -8.15 -6.66
CA GLY A 397 17.67 -7.19 -7.71
C GLY A 397 16.55 -7.14 -8.75
N TYR A 398 16.87 -7.30 -10.02
CA TYR A 398 15.91 -7.44 -11.12
C TYR A 398 15.88 -8.87 -11.69
N SER A 399 16.45 -9.86 -10.98
CA SER A 399 16.24 -11.27 -11.35
C SER A 399 14.74 -11.62 -11.38
N ILE A 400 13.97 -10.95 -10.53
CA ILE A 400 12.52 -11.03 -10.46
C ILE A 400 11.96 -9.62 -10.50
N ILE A 401 11.00 -9.37 -11.38
CA ILE A 401 10.26 -8.10 -11.46
C ILE A 401 8.78 -8.38 -11.50
N THR A 402 7.97 -7.46 -10.99
CA THR A 402 6.53 -7.68 -10.84
C THR A 402 5.77 -6.43 -11.28
N VAL A 403 4.71 -6.65 -12.06
CA VAL A 403 3.76 -5.60 -12.45
C VAL A 403 2.34 -5.99 -12.03
N LEU A 404 1.53 -4.97 -11.75
CA LEU A 404 0.10 -5.07 -11.55
C LEU A 404 -0.62 -4.47 -12.75
N LEU A 405 -1.64 -5.16 -13.24
CA LEU A 405 -2.50 -4.72 -14.34
C LEU A 405 -3.90 -4.42 -13.80
N ARG A 406 -4.45 -3.27 -14.21
CA ARG A 406 -5.82 -2.87 -13.88
C ARG A 406 -6.46 -2.12 -15.07
N PRO A 407 -7.62 -2.56 -15.60
CA PRO A 407 -8.37 -3.74 -15.17
C PRO A 407 -7.61 -5.05 -15.47
N PRO A 408 -7.85 -6.13 -14.73
CA PRO A 408 -7.26 -7.43 -15.03
C PRO A 408 -7.82 -7.97 -16.35
N PRO A 409 -6.99 -8.39 -17.32
CA PRO A 409 -7.46 -9.00 -18.57
C PRO A 409 -8.28 -10.26 -18.29
N GLU A 410 -9.43 -10.44 -18.95
CA GLU A 410 -10.42 -11.49 -18.61
C GLU A 410 -9.87 -12.92 -18.68
N TRP A 411 -9.04 -13.19 -19.69
CA TRP A 411 -8.42 -14.49 -19.94
C TRP A 411 -7.18 -14.75 -19.06
N LEU A 412 -6.61 -13.73 -18.45
CA LEU A 412 -5.43 -13.86 -17.60
C LEU A 412 -5.84 -14.30 -16.18
N SER A 413 -5.07 -15.20 -15.59
CA SER A 413 -5.24 -15.55 -14.17
C SER A 413 -4.92 -14.37 -13.25
N GLU A 414 -5.41 -14.38 -12.01
CA GLU A 414 -5.14 -13.27 -11.07
C GLU A 414 -3.65 -13.15 -10.74
N CYS A 415 -2.90 -14.24 -10.84
CA CYS A 415 -1.46 -14.25 -10.68
C CYS A 415 -0.81 -15.15 -11.74
N THR A 416 0.07 -14.59 -12.56
CA THR A 416 0.81 -15.29 -13.62
C THR A 416 2.30 -15.05 -13.45
N VAL A 417 3.10 -16.09 -13.57
CA VAL A 417 4.56 -16.04 -13.47
C VAL A 417 5.14 -16.40 -14.84
N LEU A 418 5.96 -15.51 -15.36
CA LEU A 418 6.66 -15.60 -16.63
C LEU A 418 8.10 -16.04 -16.35
N LEU A 419 8.40 -17.32 -16.55
CA LEU A 419 9.74 -17.87 -16.39
C LEU A 419 10.51 -17.74 -17.72
N GLU A 420 11.49 -16.84 -17.77
CA GLU A 420 12.42 -16.74 -18.90
C GLU A 420 13.54 -17.78 -18.75
N GLU A 421 13.41 -18.92 -19.42
CA GLU A 421 14.40 -20.00 -19.40
C GLU A 421 15.67 -19.63 -20.18
N ARG A 422 15.47 -18.90 -21.29
CA ARG A 422 16.53 -18.35 -22.14
C ARG A 422 16.01 -17.05 -22.77
N PRO A 423 16.89 -16.17 -23.27
CA PRO A 423 16.49 -14.89 -23.85
C PRO A 423 15.38 -15.03 -24.89
N GLY A 424 14.24 -14.38 -24.66
CA GLY A 424 13.10 -14.39 -25.59
C GLY A 424 12.13 -15.56 -25.44
N VAL A 425 12.39 -16.54 -24.56
CA VAL A 425 11.54 -17.72 -24.37
C VAL A 425 11.01 -17.75 -22.96
N VAL A 426 9.70 -17.54 -22.84
CA VAL A 426 9.00 -17.39 -21.57
C VAL A 426 7.93 -18.46 -21.44
N ASN A 427 8.00 -19.22 -20.34
CA ASN A 427 7.00 -20.21 -19.98
C ASN A 427 6.06 -19.64 -18.89
N PRO A 428 4.74 -19.58 -19.14
CA PRO A 428 3.79 -19.05 -18.16
C PRO A 428 3.35 -20.13 -17.17
N GLU A 429 3.45 -19.81 -15.88
CA GLU A 429 2.82 -20.55 -14.79
C GLU A 429 1.64 -19.72 -14.26
N SER A 430 0.45 -20.32 -14.20
CA SER A 430 -0.79 -19.63 -13.83
C SER A 430 -1.31 -20.08 -12.47
N TYR A 431 -1.68 -19.12 -11.63
CA TYR A 431 -2.22 -19.33 -10.29
C TYR A 431 -3.59 -18.64 -10.18
N SER A 432 -4.55 -19.28 -9.51
CA SER A 432 -5.89 -18.70 -9.38
C SER A 432 -5.89 -17.42 -8.54
N GLY A 433 -4.93 -17.29 -7.62
CA GLY A 433 -4.56 -16.05 -6.96
C GLY A 433 -3.18 -16.13 -6.27
N GLU A 434 -2.69 -15.00 -5.76
CA GLU A 434 -1.41 -14.93 -5.04
C GLU A 434 -1.33 -15.91 -3.85
N ALA A 435 -2.49 -16.24 -3.25
CA ALA A 435 -2.56 -17.09 -2.06
C ALA A 435 -2.28 -18.57 -2.35
N ASP A 436 -2.38 -19.01 -3.62
CA ASP A 436 -2.13 -20.40 -4.03
C ASP A 436 -0.63 -20.70 -4.12
N MET A 437 0.20 -19.66 -4.17
CA MET A 437 1.65 -19.77 -4.17
C MET A 437 2.15 -19.99 -2.75
N ASP A 438 3.18 -20.83 -2.60
CA ASP A 438 3.81 -21.00 -1.29
C ASP A 438 4.42 -19.67 -0.79
N LEU A 439 4.46 -19.49 0.53
CA LEU A 439 4.87 -18.23 1.12
C LEU A 439 6.32 -17.84 0.74
N VAL A 440 7.22 -18.82 0.61
CA VAL A 440 8.62 -18.55 0.29
C VAL A 440 8.69 -17.94 -1.10
N THR A 441 8.04 -18.55 -2.09
CA THR A 441 7.96 -18.04 -3.45
C THR A 441 7.28 -16.67 -3.51
N ARG A 442 6.17 -16.46 -2.79
CA ARG A 442 5.51 -15.14 -2.70
C ARG A 442 6.43 -14.04 -2.18
N ILE A 443 7.24 -14.35 -1.17
CA ILE A 443 8.21 -13.39 -0.62
C ILE A 443 9.30 -13.09 -1.64
N HIS A 444 9.85 -14.12 -2.30
CA HIS A 444 10.85 -13.94 -3.35
C HIS A 444 10.32 -13.08 -4.51
N TYR A 445 9.03 -13.18 -4.82
CA TYR A 445 8.39 -12.40 -5.89
C TYR A 445 7.91 -11.00 -5.45
N GLY A 446 8.19 -10.60 -4.21
CA GLY A 446 7.77 -9.31 -3.66
C GLY A 446 6.26 -9.19 -3.41
N LEU A 447 5.53 -10.30 -3.46
CA LEU A 447 4.08 -10.37 -3.24
C LEU A 447 3.72 -10.47 -1.75
N ALA A 448 4.70 -10.78 -0.91
CA ALA A 448 4.60 -10.79 0.54
C ALA A 448 5.90 -10.33 1.18
N SER A 449 5.83 -9.85 2.42
CA SER A 449 6.99 -9.55 3.25
C SER A 449 7.10 -10.56 4.37
N TYR A 450 8.32 -10.88 4.80
CA TYR A 450 8.51 -11.76 5.96
C TYR A 450 7.73 -11.22 7.16
N PRO A 451 6.85 -12.03 7.79
CA PRO A 451 6.31 -11.67 9.09
C PRO A 451 7.49 -11.49 10.05
N ALA A 452 7.43 -10.45 10.88
CA ALA A 452 8.51 -10.18 11.84
C ALA A 452 8.82 -11.47 12.63
N LYS A 453 10.10 -11.86 12.78
CA LYS A 453 10.50 -13.12 13.45
C LYS A 453 9.79 -13.37 14.79
N ARG A 454 9.48 -12.32 15.55
CA ARG A 454 8.73 -12.38 16.83
C ARG A 454 7.26 -12.83 16.70
N LEU A 455 6.67 -12.72 15.51
CA LEU A 455 5.30 -13.14 15.20
C LEU A 455 5.22 -14.58 14.68
N LEU A 456 6.36 -15.16 14.27
CA LEU A 456 6.49 -16.56 13.88
C LEU A 456 6.83 -17.48 15.06
N MET A 457 7.36 -16.93 16.16
CA MET A 457 7.74 -17.69 17.36
C MET A 457 6.64 -17.75 18.43
N LYS A 458 5.40 -18.09 18.05
CA LYS A 458 4.35 -18.42 19.02
C LYS A 458 3.63 -19.70 18.69
#